data_AF-A0A2D6N939-F1
#
_entry.id   AF-A0A2D6N939-F1
#
_cell.length_a   1.000
_cell.length_b   1.000
_cell.length_c   1.000
_cell.angle_alpha   90.00
_cell.angle_beta   90.00
_cell.angle_gamma   90.00
#
_symmetry.space_group_name_H-M   'P 1'
#
loop_
_entity.id
_entity.type
_entity.pdbx_description
1 polymer ?
#
loop_
_entity_poly.entity_id
_entity_poly.type
_entity_poly.pdbx_seq_one_letter_code
_entity_poly.pdbx_strand_id
1 'polypeptide(L)' 'MGIFESAAYGRRVELPQPGRDHPLLRWRREQGLGDPPPAVSRAYPEWIVAEDRRLGRDKRPAIGV' A
#
# COMPACT_ATOMS: atom_id res chain seq x y z
N MET A 1 2.89 1.80 -16.93
CA MET A 1 3.24 2.63 -15.75
C MET A 1 4.39 3.59 -16.10
N GLY A 2 4.37 4.21 -17.29
CA GLY A 2 5.50 5.03 -17.77
C GLY A 2 5.74 6.27 -16.90
N ILE A 3 4.67 6.94 -16.47
CA ILE A 3 4.75 8.14 -15.62
C ILE A 3 5.42 7.85 -14.27
N PHE A 4 5.08 6.71 -13.65
CA PHE A 4 5.65 6.34 -12.35
C PHE A 4 7.11 5.92 -12.47
N GLU A 5 7.47 5.17 -13.52
CA GLU A 5 8.87 4.79 -13.76
C GLU A 5 9.72 6.01 -14.12
N SER A 6 9.20 6.95 -14.93
CA SER A 6 9.92 8.18 -15.23
C SER A 6 10.13 9.05 -14.01
N ALA A 7 9.14 9.13 -13.11
CA ALA A 7 9.25 9.90 -11.87
C ALA A 7 10.21 9.24 -10.86
N ALA A 8 10.15 7.90 -10.71
CA ALA A 8 10.97 7.18 -9.75
C ALA A 8 12.46 7.16 -10.12
N TYR A 9 12.78 7.05 -11.41
CA TYR A 9 14.17 6.91 -11.89
C TYR A 9 14.68 8.11 -12.69
N GLY A 10 13.87 9.17 -12.84
CA GLY A 10 14.26 10.39 -13.55
C GLY A 10 14.57 10.20 -15.04
N ARG A 11 14.01 9.16 -15.68
CA ARG A 11 14.34 8.79 -17.07
C ARG A 11 13.13 8.84 -18.00
N ARG A 12 13.37 9.16 -19.27
CA ARG A 12 12.35 9.04 -20.32
C ARG A 12 12.06 7.55 -20.56
N VAL A 13 10.77 7.20 -20.60
CA VAL A 13 10.31 5.84 -20.87
C VAL A 13 9.83 5.76 -22.31
N GLU A 14 10.38 4.82 -23.08
CA GLU A 14 9.92 4.55 -24.44
C GLU A 14 8.62 3.73 -24.43
N LEU A 15 7.76 4.02 -25.40
CA LEU A 15 6.47 3.36 -25.56
C LEU A 15 6.46 2.52 -26.85
N PRO A 16 5.80 1.34 -26.85
CA PRO A 16 5.09 0.74 -25.72
C PRO A 16 6.06 0.18 -24.67
N GLN A 17 5.74 0.42 -23.39
CA GLN A 17 6.54 -0.06 -22.27
C GLN A 17 6.42 -1.60 -22.19
N PRO A 18 7.52 -2.38 -22.33
CA PRO A 18 7.46 -3.84 -22.39
C PRO A 18 6.95 -4.48 -21.09
N GLY A 19 7.36 -3.94 -19.93
CA GLY A 19 6.94 -4.39 -18.61
C GLY A 19 6.01 -3.37 -17.94
N ARG A 20 4.76 -3.76 -17.69
CA ARG A 20 3.73 -2.89 -17.10
C ARG A 20 3.37 -3.24 -15.65
N ASP A 21 4.25 -3.96 -14.96
CA ASP A 21 4.07 -4.30 -13.55
C ASP A 21 3.80 -3.05 -12.69
N HIS A 22 3.06 -3.26 -11.60
CA HIS A 22 2.78 -2.17 -10.68
C HIS A 22 4.08 -1.74 -9.96
N PRO A 23 4.53 -0.48 -10.05
CA PRO A 23 5.81 -0.03 -9.54
C PRO A 23 5.95 -0.26 -8.04
N LEU A 24 4.87 -0.11 -7.28
CA LEU A 24 4.87 -0.43 -5.85
C LEU A 24 5.26 -1.89 -5.58
N LEU A 25 4.79 -2.84 -6.39
CA LEU A 25 5.11 -4.26 -6.21
C LEU A 25 6.58 -4.53 -6.54
N ARG A 26 7.09 -3.94 -7.63
CA ARG A 26 8.51 -4.01 -7.99
C ARG A 26 9.39 -3.43 -6.88
N TRP A 27 9.09 -2.21 -6.45
CA TRP A 27 9.83 -1.53 -5.38
C TRP A 27 9.83 -2.34 -4.07
N ARG A 28 8.68 -2.89 -3.65
CA ARG A 28 8.63 -3.73 -2.44
C ARG A 28 9.56 -4.94 -2.52
N ARG A 29 9.64 -5.61 -3.69
CA ARG A 29 10.56 -6.74 -3.90
C ARG A 29 12.02 -6.30 -3.84
N GLU A 30 12.36 -5.18 -4.48
CA GLU A 30 13.71 -4.59 -4.46
C GLU A 30 14.16 -4.22 -3.03
N GLN A 31 13.23 -3.77 -2.18
CA GLN A 31 13.50 -3.41 -0.78
C GLN A 31 13.38 -4.58 0.21
N GLY A 32 13.12 -5.81 -0.25
CA GLY A 32 12.94 -6.96 0.63
C GLY A 32 11.68 -6.91 1.51
N LEU A 33 10.68 -6.11 1.12
CA LEU A 33 9.43 -5.91 1.89
C LEU A 33 8.36 -6.99 1.61
N GLY A 34 8.64 -7.92 0.70
CA GLY A 34 7.70 -8.97 0.29
C GLY A 34 6.43 -8.42 -0.39
N ASP A 35 5.46 -9.29 -0.60
CA ASP A 35 4.18 -8.90 -1.18
C ASP A 35 3.40 -7.95 -0.24
N PRO A 36 2.53 -7.07 -0.78
CA PRO A 36 1.68 -6.24 0.05
C PRO A 36 0.78 -7.12 0.93
N PRO A 37 0.39 -6.63 2.13
CA PRO A 37 -0.60 -7.33 2.94
C PRO A 37 -1.89 -7.53 2.14
N PRO A 38 -2.69 -8.57 2.47
CA PRO A 38 -3.97 -8.81 1.83
C PRO A 38 -4.83 -7.55 1.83
N ALA A 39 -5.61 -7.37 0.77
CA ALA A 39 -6.52 -6.23 0.66
C ALA A 39 -7.44 -6.18 1.89
N VAL A 40 -7.35 -5.10 2.66
CA VAL A 40 -8.37 -4.74 3.63
C VAL A 40 -9.65 -4.33 2.88
N SER A 41 -10.80 -4.43 3.56
CA SER A 41 -12.07 -3.97 3.01
C SER A 41 -11.94 -2.53 2.51
N ARG A 42 -12.47 -2.26 1.32
CA ARG A 42 -12.61 -0.88 0.78
C ARG A 42 -13.84 -0.16 1.32
N ALA A 43 -14.74 -0.89 1.96
CA ALA A 43 -15.88 -0.30 2.60
C ALA A 43 -15.42 0.37 3.91
N TYR A 44 -15.84 1.63 4.08
CA TYR A 44 -15.32 2.53 5.09
C TYR A 44 -15.54 2.04 6.54
N PRO A 45 -16.72 1.52 6.92
CA PRO A 45 -16.94 1.03 8.29
C PRO A 45 -16.00 -0.13 8.66
N GLU A 46 -15.82 -1.08 7.75
CA GLU A 46 -14.97 -2.25 7.96
C GLU A 46 -13.49 -1.88 7.99
N TRP A 47 -13.10 -0.91 7.16
CA TRP A 47 -11.75 -0.36 7.18
C TRP A 47 -11.42 0.30 8.53
N ILE A 48 -12.34 1.12 9.08
CA ILE A 48 -12.11 1.80 10.36
C ILE A 48 -11.90 0.79 11.50
N VAL A 49 -12.72 -0.26 11.54
CA VAL A 49 -12.60 -1.31 12.56
C VAL A 49 -11.30 -2.08 12.43
N ALA A 50 -10.90 -2.43 11.20
CA ALA A 50 -9.63 -3.12 10.96
C ALA A 50 -8.43 -2.23 11.33
N GLU A 51 -8.50 -0.94 11.02
CA GLU A 51 -7.44 0.01 11.27
C GLU A 51 -7.29 0.35 12.77
N ASP A 52 -8.39 0.47 13.50
CA ASP A 52 -8.36 0.66 14.96
C ASP A 52 -7.72 -0.53 15.68
N ARG A 53 -8.00 -1.77 15.24
CA ARG A 53 -7.30 -2.96 15.75
C ARG A 53 -5.80 -2.93 15.42
N ARG A 54 -5.44 -2.55 14.18
CA ARG A 54 -4.02 -2.44 13.74
C ARG A 54 -3.25 -1.43 14.58
N LEU A 55 -3.91 -0.34 14.99
CA LEU A 55 -3.33 0.73 15.81
C LEU A 55 -3.47 0.50 17.32
N GLY A 56 -4.18 -0.56 17.76
CA GLY A 56 -4.42 -0.86 19.17
C GLY A 56 -5.37 0.13 19.87
N ARG A 57 -6.22 0.83 19.11
CA ARG A 57 -7.18 1.82 19.64
C ARG A 57 -8.45 1.20 20.20
N ASP A 58 -8.68 -0.07 19.92
CA ASP A 58 -9.74 -0.90 20.51
C ASP A 58 -9.53 -1.15 22.01
N LYS A 59 -8.31 -0.95 22.52
CA LYS A 59 -7.95 -1.10 23.93
C LYS A 59 -7.97 0.24 24.67
N ARG A 60 -9.13 0.90 24.79
CA ARG A 60 -9.27 1.95 25.80
C ARG A 60 -9.78 1.31 27.10
N PRO A 61 -9.13 1.54 28.27
CA PRO A 61 -9.70 1.09 29.53
C PRO A 61 -11.05 1.80 29.73
N ALA A 62 -12.04 1.07 30.21
CA ALA A 62 -13.32 1.62 30.62
C ALA A 62 -13.04 2.76 31.61
N ILE A 63 -13.26 3.99 31.18
CA ILE A 63 -13.33 5.13 32.09
C ILE A 63 -14.66 4.94 32.80
N GLY A 64 -14.58 4.36 34.00
CA GLY A 64 -15.73 4.17 34.89
C GLY A 64 -16.38 5.52 35.16
N VAL A 65 -17.68 5.57 34.89
CA VAL A 65 -18.60 6.59 35.40
C VAL A 65 -19.09 6.13 36.77
#